data_AF-A0A6A5AC05-F1
#
_entry.id   AF-A0A6A5AC05-F1
#
_cell.length_a   1.000
_cell.length_b   1.000
_cell.length_c   1.000
_cell.angle_alpha   90.00
_cell.angle_beta   90.00
_cell.angle_gamma   90.00
#
_symmetry.space_group_name_H-M   'P 1'
#
loop_
_entity.id
_entity.type
_entity.pdbx_description
1 polymer ?
#
loop_
_entity_poly.entity_id
_entity_poly.type
_entity_poly.pdbx_seq_one_letter_code
_entity_poly.pdbx_strand_id
1 'polypeptide(L)'
;MMSTTSGVPVVASDRVSLEEAIKGLQVAIEKYQVLYKLSKLYLHFKDVNPVEVRLHEAACFVSMASIKRLLAEATTPPQSGKQVAYIAEADHHLNSAKAIYSDLTLHEPSQLECKRGLANILQEGGSLRYVQEKLAETQSMWAEACAVYEDIGDAPAVAALVGHHILPRVFRRRSQCLLQNLP
;
A
#
# COMPACT_ATOMS: atom_id res chain seq x y z
N MET A 1 -27.72 -0.05 -21.79
CA MET A 1 -27.87 -0.37 -20.36
C MET A 1 -26.62 0.15 -19.66
N MET A 2 -26.77 1.26 -18.94
CA MET A 2 -25.68 1.97 -18.27
C MET A 2 -25.32 1.20 -17.00
N SER A 3 -24.09 0.67 -16.94
CA SER A 3 -23.53 0.12 -15.71
C SER A 3 -23.13 1.29 -14.81
N THR A 4 -23.91 1.50 -13.76
CA THR A 4 -23.60 2.44 -12.68
C THR A 4 -22.30 2.04 -12.01
N THR A 5 -21.29 2.89 -12.13
CA THR A 5 -20.06 2.84 -11.36
C THR A 5 -20.39 2.93 -9.87
N SER A 6 -20.18 1.83 -9.15
CA SER A 6 -20.19 1.76 -7.69
C SER A 6 -18.92 2.44 -7.16
N GLY A 7 -18.91 3.78 -7.21
CA GLY A 7 -18.05 4.58 -6.35
C GLY A 7 -18.93 5.02 -5.19
N VAL A 8 -18.83 4.35 -4.04
CA VAL A 8 -19.52 4.81 -2.83
C VAL A 8 -18.91 6.18 -2.49
N PRO A 9 -19.66 7.28 -2.54
CA PRO A 9 -19.12 8.57 -2.16
C PRO A 9 -18.78 8.53 -0.67
N VAL A 10 -17.49 8.69 -0.35
CA VAL A 10 -17.00 8.88 1.02
C VAL A 10 -17.79 10.04 1.62
N VAL A 11 -18.58 9.77 2.66
CA VAL A 11 -19.45 10.78 3.28
C VAL A 11 -18.56 11.79 4.00
N ALA A 12 -19.02 13.03 4.18
CA ALA A 12 -18.23 14.07 4.87
C ALA A 12 -17.70 13.62 6.25
N SER A 13 -18.46 12.76 6.95
CA SER A 13 -18.02 12.10 8.19
C SER A 13 -16.81 11.20 7.99
N ASP A 14 -16.82 10.36 6.95
CA ASP A 14 -15.71 9.44 6.64
C ASP A 14 -14.45 10.21 6.26
N ARG A 15 -14.60 11.34 5.55
CA ARG A 15 -13.47 12.20 5.19
C ARG A 15 -12.77 12.76 6.43
N VAL A 16 -13.53 13.21 7.43
CA VAL A 16 -12.97 13.72 8.69
C VAL A 16 -12.23 12.60 9.43
N SER A 17 -12.83 11.41 9.53
CA SER A 17 -12.18 10.25 10.17
C SER A 17 -10.88 9.83 9.46
N LEU A 18 -10.83 9.90 8.14
CA LEU A 18 -9.62 9.64 7.35
C LEU A 18 -8.53 10.69 7.62
N GLU A 19 -8.89 11.97 7.71
CA GLU A 19 -7.95 13.04 8.05
C GLU A 19 -7.43 12.94 9.49
N GLU A 20 -8.25 12.48 10.44
CA GLU A 20 -7.81 12.17 11.81
C GLU A 20 -6.88 10.96 11.86
N ALA A 21 -7.18 9.90 11.10
CA ALA A 21 -6.31 8.74 10.98
C ALA A 21 -4.92 9.10 10.43
N ILE A 22 -4.84 10.01 9.45
CA ILE A 22 -3.55 10.55 8.95
C ILE A 22 -2.75 11.20 10.08
N LYS A 23 -3.37 12.02 10.93
CA LYS A 23 -2.68 12.66 12.06
C LYS A 23 -2.15 11.61 13.03
N GLY A 24 -2.94 10.58 13.33
CA GLY A 24 -2.53 9.46 14.17
C GLY A 24 -1.33 8.70 13.60
N LEU A 25 -1.35 8.39 12.30
CA LEU A 25 -0.25 7.72 11.61
C LEU A 25 1.01 8.58 11.57
N GLN A 26 0.89 9.90 11.41
CA GLN A 26 2.03 10.80 11.43
C GLN A 26 2.72 10.80 12.80
N VAL A 27 1.95 10.86 13.89
CA VAL A 27 2.49 10.72 15.26
C VAL A 27 3.13 9.34 15.46
N ALA A 28 2.55 8.28 14.90
CA ALA A 28 3.12 6.94 14.97
C ALA A 28 4.48 6.86 14.26
N ILE A 29 4.62 7.44 13.07
CA ILE A 29 5.89 7.49 12.33
C ILE A 29 6.96 8.22 13.14
N GLU A 30 6.64 9.39 13.71
CA GLU A 30 7.57 10.14 14.55
C GLU A 30 8.04 9.30 15.76
N LYS A 31 7.12 8.57 16.40
CA LYS A 31 7.44 7.65 17.50
C LYS A 31 8.34 6.50 17.04
N TYR A 32 8.06 5.86 15.91
CA TYR A 32 8.90 4.79 15.37
C TYR A 32 10.28 5.29 14.98
N GLN A 33 10.40 6.49 14.43
CA GLN A 33 11.70 7.11 14.11
C GLN A 33 12.53 7.41 15.36
N VAL A 34 11.90 7.92 16.42
CA VAL A 34 12.55 8.12 17.73
C VAL A 34 12.97 6.77 18.32
N LEU A 35 12.07 5.80 18.35
CA LEU A 35 12.34 4.47 18.88
C LEU A 35 13.48 3.76 18.13
N TYR A 36 13.53 3.88 16.80
CA TYR A 36 14.61 3.34 15.99
C TYR A 36 15.96 3.97 16.38
N LYS A 37 16.03 5.30 16.51
CA LYS A 37 17.25 5.99 16.98
C LYS A 37 17.66 5.52 18.37
N LEU A 38 16.71 5.39 19.30
CA LEU A 38 16.99 4.95 20.67
C LEU A 38 17.48 3.50 20.72
N SER A 39 16.84 2.60 19.96
CA SER A 39 17.22 1.18 19.88
C SER A 39 18.66 0.98 19.39
N LYS A 40 19.17 1.89 18.55
CA LYS A 40 20.55 1.86 18.07
C LYS A 40 21.58 2.43 19.05
N LEU A 41 21.18 3.34 19.93
CA LEU A 41 22.11 4.11 20.78
C LEU A 41 22.18 3.58 22.22
N TYR A 42 21.10 3.01 22.75
CA TYR A 42 20.98 2.72 24.17
C TYR A 42 20.86 1.22 24.47
N LEU A 43 21.79 0.72 25.29
CA LEU A 43 21.85 -0.67 25.76
C LEU A 43 20.61 -1.13 26.56
N HIS A 44 19.78 -0.21 27.07
CA HIS A 44 18.55 -0.54 27.79
C HIS A 44 17.38 -0.90 26.87
N PHE A 45 17.49 -0.67 25.56
CA PHE A 45 16.49 -1.05 24.56
C PHE A 45 16.88 -2.33 23.80
N LYS A 46 17.67 -3.21 24.42
CA LYS A 46 18.17 -4.46 23.81
C LYS A 46 17.06 -5.36 23.27
N ASP A 47 15.87 -5.32 23.87
CA ASP A 47 14.73 -6.15 23.46
C ASP A 47 13.92 -5.55 22.31
N VAL A 48 14.20 -4.29 21.92
CA VAL A 48 13.54 -3.64 20.79
C VAL A 48 14.30 -3.98 19.51
N ASN A 49 13.67 -4.75 18.63
CA ASN A 49 14.25 -5.09 17.34
C ASN A 49 14.18 -3.87 16.38
N PRO A 50 15.32 -3.28 15.98
CA PRO A 50 15.33 -2.11 15.10
C PRO A 50 14.74 -2.39 13.71
N VAL A 51 14.83 -3.62 13.23
CA VAL A 51 14.24 -4.03 11.94
C VAL A 51 12.72 -4.00 12.03
N GLU A 52 12.16 -4.57 13.09
CA GLU A 52 10.71 -4.59 13.33
C GLU A 52 10.14 -3.18 13.47
N VAL A 53 10.83 -2.29 14.20
CA VAL A 53 10.44 -0.87 14.31
C VAL A 53 10.36 -0.21 12.94
N ARG A 54 11.33 -0.49 12.07
CA ARG A 54 11.39 0.06 10.71
C ARG A 54 10.33 -0.53 9.78
N LEU A 55 9.97 -1.80 9.96
CA LEU A 55 8.86 -2.42 9.24
C LEU A 55 7.52 -1.75 9.59
N HIS A 56 7.29 -1.47 10.87
CA HIS A 56 6.10 -0.75 11.32
C HIS A 56 6.05 0.69 10.80
N GLU A 57 7.20 1.39 10.78
CA GLU A 57 7.32 2.71 10.15
C GLU A 57 6.91 2.66 8.66
N ALA A 58 7.44 1.69 7.91
CA ALA A 58 7.10 1.51 6.49
C ALA A 58 5.61 1.18 6.28
N ALA A 59 5.02 0.33 7.12
CA ALA A 59 3.60 0.01 7.06
C ALA A 59 2.71 1.24 7.32
N CYS A 60 3.12 2.13 8.22
CA CYS A 60 2.43 3.40 8.45
C CYS A 60 2.46 4.30 7.21
N PHE A 61 3.59 4.38 6.51
CA PHE A 61 3.68 5.12 5.24
C PHE A 61 2.75 4.54 4.17
N VAL A 62 2.68 3.21 4.00
CA VAL A 62 1.73 2.58 3.06
C VAL A 62 0.29 2.93 3.45
N SER A 63 -0.05 2.86 4.73
CA SER A 63 -1.39 3.20 5.23
C SER A 63 -1.76 4.66 4.97
N MET A 64 -0.81 5.59 5.16
CA MET A 64 -1.00 6.99 4.81
C MET A 64 -1.26 7.17 3.32
N ALA A 65 -0.51 6.48 2.45
CA ALA A 65 -0.73 6.52 1.01
C ALA A 65 -2.13 6.02 0.63
N SER A 66 -2.59 4.91 1.21
CA SER A 66 -3.94 4.38 0.99
C SER A 66 -5.01 5.41 1.37
N ILE A 67 -4.88 6.05 2.54
CA ILE A 67 -5.83 7.08 2.98
C ILE A 67 -5.80 8.29 2.04
N LYS A 68 -4.62 8.77 1.65
CA LYS A 68 -4.48 9.90 0.72
C LYS A 68 -5.09 9.59 -0.64
N ARG A 69 -4.93 8.36 -1.15
CA ARG A 69 -5.62 7.89 -2.36
C ARG A 69 -7.14 7.94 -2.21
N LEU A 70 -7.69 7.44 -1.10
CA LEU A 70 -9.14 7.48 -0.84
C LEU A 70 -9.66 8.93 -0.76
N LEU A 71 -8.89 9.84 -0.15
CA LEU A 71 -9.21 11.27 -0.13
C LEU A 71 -9.16 11.89 -1.53
N ALA A 72 -8.22 11.47 -2.37
CA ALA A 72 -8.13 11.88 -3.77
C ALA A 72 -9.35 11.40 -4.57
N GLU A 73 -9.74 10.14 -4.42
CA GLU A 73 -10.91 9.53 -5.07
C GLU A 73 -12.22 10.21 -4.64
N ALA A 74 -12.35 10.57 -3.36
CA ALA A 74 -13.50 11.29 -2.82
C ALA A 74 -13.58 12.77 -3.22
N THR A 75 -12.55 13.33 -3.86
CA THR A 75 -12.50 14.75 -4.17
C THR A 75 -13.19 15.07 -5.50
N THR A 76 -14.17 15.98 -5.44
CA THR A 76 -14.91 16.48 -6.60
C THR A 76 -14.80 18.03 -6.69
N PRO A 77 -14.66 18.63 -7.90
CA PRO A 77 -14.47 17.97 -9.19
C PRO A 77 -13.12 17.23 -9.29
N PRO A 78 -13.02 16.20 -10.15
CA PRO A 78 -11.76 15.56 -10.50
C PRO A 78 -10.74 16.60 -11.00
N GLN A 79 -9.46 16.32 -10.80
CA GLN A 79 -8.31 17.16 -11.19
C GLN A 79 -8.25 18.52 -10.46
N SER A 80 -8.95 18.67 -9.33
CA SER A 80 -8.74 19.82 -8.45
C SER A 80 -7.34 19.83 -7.84
N GLY A 81 -6.81 21.02 -7.50
CA GLY A 81 -5.50 21.13 -6.86
C GLY A 81 -5.38 20.31 -5.56
N LYS A 82 -6.49 20.11 -4.84
CA LYS A 82 -6.53 19.23 -3.65
C LYS A 82 -6.34 17.75 -4.01
N GLN A 83 -6.99 17.27 -5.07
CA GLN A 83 -6.82 15.88 -5.51
C GLN A 83 -5.36 15.64 -5.95
N VAL A 84 -4.78 16.56 -6.72
CA VAL A 84 -3.38 16.48 -7.16
C VAL A 84 -2.43 16.46 -5.96
N ALA A 85 -2.68 17.30 -4.94
CA ALA A 85 -1.87 17.31 -3.72
C ALA A 85 -1.92 15.97 -2.98
N TYR A 86 -3.12 15.39 -2.78
CA TYR A 86 -3.23 14.08 -2.13
C TYR A 86 -2.53 12.97 -2.92
N ILE A 87 -2.60 13.01 -4.25
CA ILE A 87 -1.90 12.02 -5.08
C ILE A 87 -0.38 12.17 -4.94
N ALA A 88 0.14 13.39 -4.99
CA ALA A 88 1.57 13.65 -4.80
C ALA A 88 2.06 13.22 -3.40
N GLU A 89 1.25 13.47 -2.36
CA GLU A 89 1.54 13.02 -1.00
C GLU A 89 1.51 11.48 -0.89
N ALA A 90 0.55 10.81 -1.53
CA ALA A 90 0.49 9.36 -1.59
C ALA A 90 1.75 8.77 -2.25
N ASP A 91 2.16 9.30 -3.40
CA ASP A 91 3.41 8.90 -4.09
C ASP A 91 4.64 9.11 -3.19
N HIS A 92 4.71 10.24 -2.47
CA HIS A 92 5.79 10.50 -1.52
C HIS A 92 5.86 9.46 -0.39
N HIS A 93 4.71 9.11 0.20
CA HIS A 93 4.64 8.09 1.24
C HIS A 93 5.00 6.69 0.70
N LEU A 94 4.51 6.31 -0.48
CA LEU A 94 4.88 5.03 -1.12
C LEU A 94 6.39 4.95 -1.39
N ASN A 95 7.01 6.04 -1.85
CA ASN A 95 8.46 6.08 -2.07
C ASN A 95 9.24 5.97 -0.75
N SER A 96 8.74 6.59 0.32
CA SER A 96 9.34 6.48 1.66
C SER A 96 9.27 5.04 2.18
N ALA A 97 8.10 4.39 2.08
CA ALA A 97 7.93 2.98 2.44
C ALA A 97 8.84 2.07 1.60
N LYS A 98 8.91 2.30 0.29
CA LYS A 98 9.75 1.53 -0.64
C LYS A 98 11.22 1.60 -0.27
N ALA A 99 11.71 2.78 0.09
CA ALA A 99 13.09 2.96 0.52
C ALA A 99 13.39 2.12 1.77
N ILE A 100 12.48 2.12 2.75
CA ILE A 100 12.65 1.33 3.98
C ILE A 100 12.62 -0.17 3.68
N TYR A 101 11.59 -0.68 2.98
CA TYR A 101 11.52 -2.11 2.69
C TYR A 101 12.71 -2.58 1.86
N SER A 102 13.15 -1.79 0.88
CA SER A 102 14.33 -2.13 0.05
C SER A 102 15.61 -2.21 0.89
N ASP A 103 15.81 -1.27 1.82
CA ASP A 103 16.95 -1.29 2.76
C ASP A 103 16.91 -2.53 3.68
N LEU A 104 15.71 -2.91 4.11
CA LEU A 104 15.51 -4.05 5.01
C LEU A 104 15.57 -5.43 4.32
N THR A 105 15.43 -5.51 2.99
CA THR A 105 15.43 -6.80 2.26
C THR A 105 16.68 -7.65 2.48
N LEU A 106 17.80 -7.05 2.91
CA LEU A 106 19.05 -7.76 3.18
C LEU A 106 19.12 -8.34 4.61
N HIS A 107 18.12 -8.08 5.46
CA HIS A 107 18.08 -8.53 6.86
C HIS A 107 17.16 -9.74 7.03
N GLU A 108 17.72 -10.94 7.25
CA GLU A 108 16.98 -12.11 7.74
C GLU A 108 16.57 -11.89 9.21
N PRO A 109 15.33 -12.20 9.64
CA PRO A 109 14.26 -12.97 8.98
C PRO A 109 13.21 -12.14 8.20
N SER A 110 13.42 -10.83 8.00
CA SER A 110 12.39 -9.90 7.50
C SER A 110 12.14 -9.96 5.99
N GLN A 111 12.83 -10.84 5.24
CA GLN A 111 12.75 -10.86 3.78
C GLN A 111 11.33 -11.09 3.26
N LEU A 112 10.59 -12.01 3.88
CA LEU A 112 9.22 -12.31 3.48
C LEU A 112 8.29 -11.11 3.69
N GLU A 113 8.41 -10.45 4.85
CA GLU A 113 7.63 -9.26 5.19
C GLU A 113 8.00 -8.08 4.28
N CYS A 114 9.28 -7.93 3.94
CA CYS A 114 9.73 -6.90 2.99
C CYS A 114 9.17 -7.15 1.59
N LYS A 115 9.22 -8.38 1.08
CA LYS A 115 8.62 -8.74 -0.21
C LYS A 115 7.11 -8.45 -0.20
N ARG A 116 6.39 -8.84 0.85
CA ARG A 116 4.96 -8.53 1.04
C ARG A 116 4.71 -7.01 1.07
N GLY A 117 5.55 -6.25 1.78
CA GLY A 117 5.48 -4.79 1.84
C GLY A 117 5.70 -4.11 0.49
N LEU A 118 6.66 -4.60 -0.30
CA LEU A 118 6.90 -4.13 -1.67
C LEU A 118 5.72 -4.45 -2.60
N ALA A 119 5.10 -5.63 -2.46
CA ALA A 119 3.89 -5.97 -3.20
C ALA A 119 2.71 -5.06 -2.84
N ASN A 120 2.53 -4.73 -1.55
CA ASN A 120 1.52 -3.77 -1.10
C ASN A 120 1.74 -2.38 -1.71
N ILE A 121 2.99 -1.94 -1.82
CA ILE A 121 3.34 -0.66 -2.48
C ILE A 121 2.98 -0.68 -3.96
N LEU A 122 3.27 -1.78 -4.66
CA LEU A 122 2.90 -1.95 -6.08
C LEU A 122 1.37 -1.94 -6.25
N GLN A 123 0.65 -2.62 -5.36
CA GLN A 123 -0.80 -2.63 -5.35
C GLN A 123 -1.38 -1.22 -5.17
N GLU A 124 -0.94 -0.50 -4.13
CA GLU A 124 -1.43 0.85 -3.85
C GLU A 124 -1.00 1.87 -4.93
N GLY A 125 0.21 1.72 -5.47
CA GLY A 125 0.68 2.49 -6.62
C GLY A 125 -0.22 2.30 -7.84
N GLY A 126 -0.58 1.05 -8.16
CA GLY A 126 -1.52 0.74 -9.25
C GLY A 126 -2.90 1.37 -9.03
N SER A 127 -3.40 1.33 -7.80
CA SER A 127 -4.67 1.97 -7.40
C SER A 127 -4.60 3.49 -7.51
N LEU A 128 -3.47 4.10 -7.17
CA LEU A 128 -3.24 5.53 -7.33
C LEU A 128 -3.24 5.94 -8.82
N ARG A 129 -2.61 5.14 -9.68
CA ARG A 129 -2.63 5.35 -11.14
C ARG A 129 -4.02 5.15 -11.73
N TYR A 130 -4.84 4.29 -11.13
CA TYR A 130 -6.23 4.11 -11.54
C TYR A 130 -7.05 5.38 -11.28
N VAL A 131 -6.88 6.02 -10.12
CA VAL A 131 -7.49 7.33 -9.80
C VAL A 131 -7.02 8.42 -10.78
N GLN A 132 -5.82 8.31 -11.32
CA GLN A 132 -5.29 9.19 -12.38
C GLN A 132 -5.72 8.79 -13.81
N GLU A 133 -6.57 7.78 -13.98
CA GLU A 133 -7.00 7.23 -15.28
C GLU A 133 -5.85 6.66 -16.14
N LYS A 134 -4.70 6.35 -15.55
CA LYS A 134 -3.51 5.79 -16.21
C LYS A 134 -3.56 4.26 -16.28
N LEU A 135 -4.52 3.74 -17.04
CA LEU A 135 -4.86 2.31 -17.07
C LEU A 135 -3.70 1.37 -17.43
N ALA A 136 -2.80 1.79 -18.33
CA ALA A 136 -1.65 0.97 -18.71
C ALA A 136 -0.66 0.78 -17.56
N GLU A 137 -0.36 1.87 -16.83
CA GLU A 137 0.53 1.83 -15.68
C GLU A 137 -0.10 1.06 -14.52
N THR A 138 -1.39 1.26 -14.29
CA THR A 138 -2.19 0.48 -13.34
C THR A 138 -2.08 -1.03 -13.58
N GLN A 139 -2.26 -1.48 -14.82
CA GLN A 139 -2.17 -2.90 -15.16
C GLN A 139 -0.76 -3.47 -14.93
N SER A 140 0.29 -2.71 -15.28
CA SER A 140 1.68 -3.15 -15.03
C SER A 140 1.93 -3.33 -13.54
N MET A 141 1.61 -2.31 -12.73
CA MET A 141 1.89 -2.33 -11.30
C MET A 141 1.11 -3.43 -10.56
N TRP A 142 -0.15 -3.65 -10.92
CA TRP A 142 -0.94 -4.75 -10.34
C TRP A 142 -0.47 -6.13 -10.80
N ALA A 143 -0.02 -6.28 -12.05
CA ALA A 143 0.58 -7.52 -12.51
C ALA A 143 1.88 -7.85 -11.74
N GLU A 144 2.72 -6.85 -11.53
CA GLU A 144 3.96 -6.98 -10.74
C GLU A 144 3.65 -7.32 -9.27
N ALA A 145 2.68 -6.64 -8.64
CA ALA A 145 2.24 -6.97 -7.28
C ALA A 145 1.78 -8.44 -7.17
N CYS A 146 0.96 -8.90 -8.12
CA CYS A 146 0.47 -10.27 -8.18
C CYS A 146 1.62 -11.27 -8.28
N ALA A 147 2.61 -11.02 -9.14
CA ALA A 147 3.76 -11.89 -9.29
C ALA A 147 4.58 -11.99 -7.99
N VAL A 148 4.72 -10.89 -7.25
CA VAL A 148 5.42 -10.91 -5.95
C VAL A 148 4.61 -11.68 -4.91
N TYR A 149 3.28 -11.48 -4.81
CA TYR A 149 2.44 -12.24 -3.90
C TYR A 149 2.46 -13.75 -4.19
N GLU A 150 2.49 -14.12 -5.48
CA GLU A 150 2.64 -15.52 -5.92
C GLU A 150 4.00 -16.09 -5.50
N ASP A 151 5.10 -15.35 -5.70
CA ASP A 151 6.47 -15.76 -5.28
C ASP A 151 6.57 -16.05 -3.78
N ILE A 152 5.87 -15.26 -2.96
CA ILE A 152 5.86 -15.44 -1.49
C ILE A 152 4.76 -16.38 -0.99
N GLY A 153 3.94 -16.95 -1.88
CA GLY A 153 2.84 -17.87 -1.51
C GLY A 153 1.66 -17.21 -0.79
N ASP A 154 1.44 -15.90 -0.96
CA ASP A 154 0.37 -15.14 -0.31
C ASP A 154 -0.96 -15.23 -1.08
N ALA A 155 -1.54 -16.43 -1.13
CA ALA A 155 -2.78 -16.69 -1.86
C ALA A 155 -3.96 -15.76 -1.49
N PRO A 156 -4.17 -15.36 -0.22
CA PRO A 156 -5.21 -14.38 0.12
C PRO A 156 -5.02 -13.02 -0.55
N ALA A 157 -3.79 -12.51 -0.62
CA ALA A 157 -3.50 -11.24 -1.27
C ALA A 157 -3.69 -11.31 -2.79
N VAL A 158 -3.26 -12.42 -3.42
CA VAL A 158 -3.56 -12.69 -4.85
C VAL A 158 -5.07 -12.70 -5.09
N ALA A 159 -5.83 -13.40 -4.24
CA ALA A 159 -7.28 -13.49 -4.37
C ALA A 159 -7.96 -12.13 -4.21
N ALA A 160 -7.50 -11.29 -3.27
CA ALA A 160 -7.98 -9.93 -3.11
C ALA A 160 -7.71 -9.09 -4.36
N LEU A 161 -6.46 -9.09 -4.86
CA LEU A 161 -6.04 -8.29 -6.01
C LEU A 161 -6.77 -8.69 -7.32
N VAL A 162 -7.03 -9.99 -7.51
CA VAL A 162 -7.73 -10.54 -8.69
C VAL A 162 -9.26 -10.51 -8.53
N GLY A 163 -9.77 -10.55 -7.30
CA GLY A 163 -11.18 -10.60 -6.94
C GLY A 163 -11.89 -9.25 -7.11
N HIS A 164 -11.21 -8.16 -6.75
CA HIS A 164 -11.59 -6.84 -7.25
C HIS A 164 -11.40 -6.84 -8.77
N HIS A 165 -12.37 -6.36 -9.56
CA HIS A 165 -12.38 -6.36 -11.05
C HIS A 165 -11.31 -5.46 -11.70
N ILE A 166 -10.08 -5.58 -11.22
CA ILE A 166 -8.95 -4.67 -11.31
C ILE A 166 -7.99 -5.15 -12.43
N LEU A 167 -7.90 -6.46 -12.64
CA LEU A 167 -7.10 -7.04 -13.72
C LEU A 167 -7.96 -7.50 -14.92
N PRO A 168 -7.53 -7.28 -16.17
CA PRO A 168 -8.18 -7.82 -17.36
C PRO A 168 -8.31 -9.36 -17.29
N ARG A 169 -9.34 -9.91 -17.96
CA ARG A 169 -9.66 -11.35 -18.05
C ARG A 169 -8.47 -12.29 -18.34
N VAL A 170 -7.38 -11.77 -18.91
CA VAL A 170 -6.15 -12.51 -19.25
C VAL A 170 -5.40 -12.99 -17.99
N PHE A 171 -5.34 -12.20 -16.92
CA PHE A 171 -4.67 -12.59 -15.67
C PHE A 171 -5.47 -13.62 -14.88
N ARG A 172 -6.80 -13.51 -14.89
CA ARG A 172 -7.71 -14.42 -14.18
C ARG A 172 -7.47 -15.90 -14.54
N ARG A 173 -7.08 -16.20 -15.79
CA ARG A 173 -6.79 -17.58 -16.22
C ARG A 173 -5.48 -18.13 -15.65
N ARG A 174 -4.45 -17.29 -15.50
CA ARG A 174 -3.14 -17.73 -14.98
C ARG A 174 -3.21 -18.00 -13.48
N SER A 175 -3.93 -17.14 -12.74
CA SER A 175 -4.15 -17.27 -11.29
C SER A 175 -5.17 -18.37 -10.94
N GLN A 176 -6.23 -18.56 -11.74
CA GLN A 176 -7.20 -19.66 -11.51
C GLN A 176 -6.56 -21.04 -11.65
N CYS A 177 -5.58 -21.23 -12.54
CA CYS A 177 -4.84 -22.49 -12.63
C CYS A 177 -4.03 -22.78 -11.37
N LEU A 178 -3.53 -21.78 -10.64
CA LEU A 178 -2.77 -21.99 -9.40
C LEU A 178 -3.69 -22.20 -8.19
N LEU A 179 -4.80 -21.48 -8.10
CA LEU A 179 -5.81 -21.68 -7.03
C LEU A 179 -6.52 -23.03 -7.11
N GLN A 180 -6.61 -23.65 -8.30
CA GLN A 180 -7.15 -25.01 -8.47
C GLN A 180 -6.14 -26.14 -8.14
N ASN A 181 -4.89 -25.80 -7.82
CA ASN A 181 -3.82 -26.76 -7.49
C ASN A 181 -3.38 -26.71 -6.02
N LEU A 182 -4.14 -26.05 -5.14
CA LEU A 182 -3.94 -26.16 -3.69
C LEU A 182 -4.81 -27.32 -3.14
N PRO A 183 -4.24 -28.22 -2.31
CA PRO A 183 -4.96 -29.36 -1.74
C PRO A 183 -6.07 -28.96 -0.75
#